data_AF-A0A7Y7SUS8-F1
#
_entry.id   AF-A0A7Y7SUS8-F1
#
_cell.length_a   1.000
_cell.length_b   1.000
_cell.length_c   1.000
_cell.angle_alpha   90.00
_cell.angle_beta   90.00
_cell.angle_gamma   90.00
#
_symmetry.space_group_name_H-M   'P 1'
#
loop_
_entity.id
_entity.type
_entity.pdbx_description
1 polymer ?
#
loop_
_entity_poly.entity_id
_entity_poly.type
_entity_poly.pdbx_seq_one_letter_code
_entity_poly.pdbx_strand_id
1 'polypeptide(L)'
;IIVTHDAKVAANAERIIEVRDGEIVSDRANERAVGAPSQVEPASLASRGARRLVASLGLFKEAFNMAWVALISHRMRTLLTMLGIVIGITSVVSISAIGEGAKRYVLKDIQAIGSNTIDIYPGSS
;
A
#
# COMPACT_ATOMS: atom_id res chain seq x y z
N ILE A 1 -16.28 11.98 -23.81
CA ILE A 1 -16.71 13.41 -23.76
C ILE A 1 -15.44 14.24 -23.67
N ILE A 2 -15.20 15.11 -24.65
CA ILE A 2 -14.04 15.99 -24.71
C ILE A 2 -14.53 17.43 -24.62
N VAL A 3 -13.84 18.27 -23.85
CA VAL A 3 -14.07 19.72 -23.81
C VAL A 3 -12.94 20.36 -24.61
N THR A 4 -13.30 21.06 -25.67
CA THR A 4 -12.35 21.77 -26.52
C THR A 4 -12.93 23.11 -26.92
N HIS A 5 -12.06 24.08 -27.18
CA HIS A 5 -12.44 25.36 -27.78
C HIS A 5 -12.09 25.39 -29.28
N ASP A 6 -11.45 24.35 -29.81
CA ASP A 6 -11.10 24.24 -31.23
C ASP A 6 -12.22 23.54 -32.02
N ALA A 7 -12.79 24.27 -32.99
CA ALA A 7 -13.83 23.79 -33.89
C ALA A 7 -13.38 22.59 -34.75
N LYS A 8 -12.10 22.50 -35.13
CA LYS A 8 -11.57 21.37 -35.91
C LYS A 8 -11.57 20.08 -35.09
N VAL A 9 -11.28 20.16 -33.79
CA VAL A 9 -11.32 19.03 -32.88
C VAL A 9 -12.77 18.60 -32.64
N ALA A 10 -13.67 19.57 -32.41
CA ALA A 10 -15.10 19.30 -32.22
C ALA A 10 -15.75 18.62 -33.44
N ALA A 11 -15.30 18.95 -34.66
CA ALA A 11 -15.82 18.39 -35.91
C ALA A 11 -15.60 16.88 -36.09
N ASN A 12 -14.79 16.22 -35.23
CA ASN A 12 -14.58 14.77 -35.25
C ASN A 12 -15.45 14.03 -34.21
N ALA A 13 -16.15 14.75 -33.32
CA ALA A 13 -17.00 14.15 -32.30
C ALA A 13 -18.39 13.82 -32.88
N GLU A 14 -19.01 12.74 -32.43
CA GLU A 14 -20.37 12.33 -32.85
C GLU A 14 -21.47 13.33 -32.46
N ARG A 15 -21.26 14.09 -31.38
CA ARG A 15 -22.19 15.12 -30.89
C ARG A 15 -21.41 16.30 -30.38
N ILE A 16 -21.82 17.51 -30.77
CA ILE A 16 -21.17 18.76 -30.39
C ILE A 16 -22.15 19.56 -29.54
N ILE A 17 -21.78 19.77 -28.28
CA ILE A 17 -22.53 20.56 -27.31
C ILE A 17 -21.75 21.85 -27.06
N GLU A 18 -22.37 22.99 -27.34
CA GLU A 18 -21.82 24.31 -27.11
C GLU A 18 -22.42 24.90 -25.83
N VAL A 19 -21.55 25.31 -24.92
CA VAL A 19 -21.93 25.88 -23.62
C VAL A 19 -21.39 27.29 -23.53
N ARG A 20 -22.24 28.24 -23.11
CA ARG A 20 -21.84 29.63 -22.82
C ARG A 20 -22.52 30.05 -21.51
N ASP A 21 -21.75 30.68 -20.62
CA ASP A 21 -22.23 31.18 -19.33
C ASP A 21 -22.95 30.13 -18.46
N GLY A 22 -22.53 28.87 -18.57
CA GLY A 22 -23.11 27.74 -17.83
C GLY A 22 -24.40 27.17 -18.44
N GLU A 23 -24.90 27.75 -19.53
CA GLU A 23 -26.08 27.28 -20.26
C GLU A 23 -25.69 26.59 -21.57
N ILE A 24 -26.44 25.55 -21.95
CA ILE A 24 -26.25 24.86 -23.24
C ILE A 24 -26.93 25.69 -24.33
N VAL A 25 -26.11 26.29 -25.20
CA VAL A 25 -26.57 27.18 -26.27
C VAL A 25 -26.85 26.40 -27.56
N SER A 26 -26.11 25.32 -27.82
CA SER A 26 -26.33 24.46 -28.99
C SER A 26 -26.02 23.02 -28.66
N ASP A 27 -26.86 22.10 -29.13
CA ASP A 27 -26.61 20.66 -29.05
C ASP A 27 -26.97 20.04 -30.38
N ARG A 28 -25.95 19.58 -31.12
CA ARG A 28 -26.13 19.01 -32.46
C ARG A 28 -25.40 17.68 -32.61
N ALA A 29 -26.07 16.72 -33.24
CA ALA A 29 -25.41 15.52 -33.73
C ALA A 29 -24.53 15.88 -34.94
N ASN A 30 -23.34 15.32 -35.01
CA ASN A 30 -22.41 15.54 -36.11
C ASN A 30 -22.57 14.43 -37.15
N GLU A 31 -23.19 14.76 -38.27
CA GLU A 31 -23.47 13.82 -39.36
C GLU A 31 -22.20 13.21 -39.97
N ARG A 32 -21.04 13.88 -39.86
CA ARG A 32 -19.75 13.34 -40.34
C ARG A 32 -19.30 12.08 -39.58
N ALA A 33 -19.75 11.89 -38.34
CA ALA A 33 -19.38 10.73 -37.54
C ALA A 33 -20.25 9.48 -37.83
N VAL A 34 -21.39 9.66 -38.50
CA VAL A 34 -22.34 8.59 -38.84
C VAL A 34 -21.80 7.64 -39.93
N GLY A 35 -20.67 7.99 -40.56
CA GLY A 35 -20.03 7.18 -41.61
C GLY A 35 -19.02 6.12 -41.12
N ALA A 36 -18.73 6.03 -39.83
CA ALA A 36 -17.80 5.04 -39.30
C ALA A 36 -18.57 3.78 -38.81
N PRO A 37 -18.21 2.56 -39.25
CA PRO A 37 -18.90 1.35 -38.80
C PRO A 37 -18.65 1.12 -37.30
N SER A 38 -19.67 1.34 -36.48
CA SER A 38 -19.66 0.97 -35.06
C SER A 38 -19.64 -0.54 -34.90
N GLN A 39 -18.44 -1.11 -34.82
CA GLN A 39 -18.23 -2.48 -34.38
C GLN A 39 -18.50 -2.55 -32.88
N VAL A 40 -19.75 -2.83 -32.51
CA VAL A 40 -20.10 -3.17 -31.13
C VAL A 40 -19.59 -4.58 -30.87
N GLU A 41 -18.33 -4.69 -30.45
CA GLU A 41 -17.72 -5.95 -30.05
C GLU A 41 -18.40 -6.45 -28.76
N PRO A 42 -19.06 -7.62 -28.76
CA PRO A 42 -19.79 -8.10 -27.59
C PRO A 42 -18.81 -8.46 -26.48
N ALA A 43 -18.77 -7.65 -25.44
CA ALA A 43 -17.97 -7.86 -24.24
C ALA A 43 -18.27 -9.23 -23.61
N SER A 44 -17.35 -10.18 -23.75
CA SER A 44 -17.47 -11.53 -23.22
C SER A 44 -17.44 -11.55 -21.68
N LEU A 45 -18.61 -11.76 -21.07
CA LEU A 45 -18.85 -11.74 -19.62
C LEU A 45 -18.35 -13.00 -18.87
N ALA A 46 -17.71 -13.95 -19.56
CA ALA A 46 -17.77 -15.35 -19.16
C ALA A 46 -16.69 -15.87 -18.18
N SER A 47 -15.76 -15.07 -17.64
CA SER A 47 -14.89 -15.60 -16.56
C SER A 47 -14.45 -14.57 -15.52
N ARG A 48 -15.42 -13.84 -14.97
CA ARG A 48 -15.21 -12.83 -13.92
C ARG A 48 -14.71 -13.40 -12.58
N GLY A 49 -15.00 -14.67 -12.25
CA GLY A 49 -14.67 -15.27 -10.94
C GLY A 49 -13.20 -15.63 -10.76
N ALA A 50 -12.66 -16.53 -11.59
CA ALA A 50 -11.27 -16.97 -11.51
C ALA A 50 -10.28 -15.86 -11.92
N ARG A 51 -10.65 -14.98 -12.87
CA ARG A 51 -9.84 -13.80 -13.22
C ARG A 51 -9.75 -12.81 -12.06
N ARG A 52 -10.72 -12.70 -11.15
CA ARG A 52 -10.68 -11.73 -10.03
C ARG A 52 -9.55 -12.00 -9.03
N LEU A 53 -9.30 -13.27 -8.69
CA LEU A 53 -8.21 -13.62 -7.77
C LEU A 53 -6.83 -13.42 -8.41
N VAL A 54 -6.66 -13.86 -9.66
CA VAL A 54 -5.42 -13.66 -10.42
C VAL A 54 -5.19 -12.16 -10.71
N ALA A 55 -6.26 -11.41 -11.00
CA ALA A 55 -6.20 -9.96 -11.15
C ALA A 55 -5.82 -9.27 -9.83
N SER A 56 -6.35 -9.70 -8.68
CA SER A 56 -5.99 -9.13 -7.37
C SER A 56 -4.49 -9.21 -7.09
N LEU A 57 -3.86 -10.35 -7.42
CA LEU A 57 -2.40 -10.51 -7.33
C LEU A 57 -1.64 -9.64 -8.35
N GLY A 58 -2.16 -9.50 -9.57
CA GLY A 58 -1.61 -8.60 -10.59
C GLY A 58 -1.64 -7.13 -10.15
N LEU A 59 -2.76 -6.68 -9.61
CA LEU A 59 -2.93 -5.33 -9.08
C LEU A 59 -2.01 -5.06 -7.89
N PHE A 60 -1.84 -6.04 -7.00
CA PHE A 60 -0.90 -5.90 -5.88
C PHE A 60 0.54 -5.72 -6.37
N LYS A 61 0.96 -6.49 -7.39
CA LYS A 61 2.28 -6.35 -8.01
C LYS A 61 2.46 -4.96 -8.64
N GLU A 62 1.46 -4.45 -9.35
CA GLU A 62 1.48 -3.11 -9.93
C GLU A 62 1.54 -2.02 -8.87
N ALA A 63 0.72 -2.13 -7.81
CA ALA A 63 0.73 -1.21 -6.67
C ALA A 63 2.09 -1.21 -5.96
N PHE A 64 2.70 -2.37 -5.77
CA PHE A 64 4.03 -2.50 -5.19
C PHE A 64 5.10 -1.82 -6.07
N ASN A 65 5.04 -2.02 -7.39
CA ASN A 65 5.95 -1.37 -8.32
C ASN A 65 5.81 0.16 -8.30
N MET A 66 4.57 0.66 -8.29
CA MET A 66 4.29 2.11 -8.15
C MET A 66 4.82 2.66 -6.82
N ALA A 67 4.59 1.95 -5.72
CA ALA A 67 5.08 2.34 -4.40
C ALA A 67 6.62 2.37 -4.37
N TRP A 68 7.29 1.38 -4.96
CA TRP A 68 8.75 1.33 -5.05
C TRP A 68 9.33 2.54 -5.78
N VAL A 69 8.76 2.89 -6.94
CA VAL A 69 9.17 4.07 -7.71
C VAL A 69 8.89 5.37 -6.92
N ALA A 70 7.76 5.46 -6.23
CA ALA A 70 7.45 6.64 -5.40
C ALA A 70 8.44 6.81 -4.23
N LEU A 71 8.81 5.70 -3.56
CA LEU A 71 9.77 5.72 -2.45
C LEU A 71 11.18 6.15 -2.92
N ILE A 72 11.61 5.69 -4.10
CA ILE A 72 12.92 6.05 -4.65
C ILE A 72 12.97 7.48 -5.21
N SER A 73 11.82 8.04 -5.61
CA SER A 73 11.71 9.45 -6.01
C SER A 73 11.93 10.39 -4.81
N HIS A 74 11.43 10.02 -3.63
CA HIS A 74 11.54 10.82 -2.40
C HIS A 74 12.59 10.28 -1.41
N ARG A 75 13.83 10.12 -1.87
CA ARG A 75 14.93 9.48 -1.09
C ARG A 75 15.12 10.06 0.31
N MET A 76 15.20 11.38 0.47
CA MET A 76 15.46 11.99 1.78
C MET A 76 14.33 11.68 2.77
N ARG A 77 13.08 11.83 2.35
CA ARG A 77 11.91 11.54 3.20
C ARG A 77 11.88 10.06 3.59
N THR A 78 12.02 9.17 2.62
CA THR A 78 12.03 7.72 2.85
C THR A 78 13.17 7.28 3.77
N LEU A 79 14.37 7.84 3.60
CA LEU A 79 15.52 7.51 4.45
C LEU A 79 15.30 7.95 5.90
N LEU A 80 14.81 9.18 6.12
CA LEU A 80 14.58 9.69 7.48
C LEU A 80 13.49 8.89 8.21
N THR A 81 12.40 8.52 7.52
CA THR A 81 11.33 7.72 8.13
C THR A 81 11.79 6.30 8.44
N MET A 82 12.54 5.67 7.51
CA MET A 82 13.11 4.34 7.75
C MET A 82 14.11 4.36 8.90
N LEU A 83 14.97 5.37 8.97
CA LEU A 83 15.95 5.51 10.05
C LEU A 83 15.28 5.59 11.43
N GLY A 84 14.22 6.40 11.55
CA GLY A 84 13.46 6.51 12.80
C GLY A 84 12.85 5.18 13.23
N ILE A 85 12.27 4.42 12.29
CA ILE A 85 11.70 3.10 12.57
C ILE A 85 12.79 2.10 12.99
N VAL A 86 13.93 2.07 12.30
CA VAL A 86 15.04 1.19 12.63
C VAL A 86 15.56 1.48 14.03
N ILE A 87 15.88 2.74 14.34
CA ILE A 87 16.38 3.15 15.67
C ILE A 87 15.36 2.82 16.76
N GLY A 88 14.07 3.05 16.51
CA GLY A 88 12.99 2.75 17.44
C GLY A 88 12.91 1.26 17.78
N ILE A 89 12.87 0.40 16.76
CA ILE A 89 12.78 -1.05 16.95
C ILE A 89 14.06 -1.59 17.60
N THR A 90 15.24 -1.15 17.16
CA THR A 90 16.51 -1.63 17.71
C THR A 90 16.68 -1.25 19.17
N SER A 91 16.29 -0.03 19.57
CA SER A 91 16.36 0.42 20.96
C SER A 91 15.50 -0.46 21.88
N VAL A 92 14.24 -0.69 21.51
CA VAL A 92 13.29 -1.50 22.31
C VAL A 92 13.74 -2.96 22.40
N VAL A 93 14.21 -3.54 21.30
CA VAL A 93 14.73 -4.92 21.30
C VAL A 93 16.00 -5.03 22.15
N SER A 94 16.91 -4.05 22.04
CA SER A 94 18.16 -4.05 22.80
C SER A 94 17.90 -3.97 24.31
N ILE A 95 17.06 -3.02 24.76
CA ILE A 95 16.75 -2.90 26.19
C ILE A 95 16.00 -4.13 26.73
N SER A 96 15.12 -4.74 25.92
CA SER A 96 14.43 -5.97 26.31
C SER A 96 15.41 -7.13 26.48
N ALA A 97 16.35 -7.31 25.54
CA ALA A 97 17.37 -8.34 25.61
C ALA A 97 18.31 -8.15 26.82
N ILE A 98 18.74 -6.91 27.06
CA ILE A 98 19.57 -6.56 28.22
C ILE A 98 18.80 -6.83 29.52
N GLY A 99 17.54 -6.38 29.63
CA GLY A 99 16.73 -6.55 30.82
C GLY A 99 16.48 -8.01 31.16
N GLU A 100 16.14 -8.83 30.17
CA GLU A 100 15.95 -10.27 30.36
C GLU A 100 17.27 -10.97 30.70
N GLY A 101 18.38 -10.58 30.07
CA GLY A 101 19.71 -11.08 30.39
C GLY A 101 20.13 -10.77 31.83
N ALA A 102 19.94 -9.53 32.27
CA ALA A 102 20.23 -9.09 33.64
C ALA A 102 19.34 -9.82 34.66
N LYS A 103 18.05 -9.98 34.36
CA LYS A 103 17.13 -10.77 35.19
C LYS A 103 17.62 -12.21 35.34
N ARG A 104 17.98 -12.87 34.23
CA ARG A 104 18.51 -14.25 34.26
C ARG A 104 19.81 -14.35 35.03
N TYR A 105 20.70 -13.37 34.89
CA TYR A 105 21.96 -13.30 35.64
C TYR A 105 21.71 -13.25 37.15
N VAL A 106 20.84 -12.34 37.60
CA VAL A 106 20.49 -12.20 39.02
C VAL A 106 19.78 -13.45 39.55
N LEU A 107 18.84 -14.03 38.78
CA LEU A 107 18.20 -15.28 39.19
C LEU A 107 19.21 -16.42 39.32
N LYS A 108 20.20 -16.49 38.45
CA LYS A 108 21.28 -17.49 38.52
C LYS A 108 22.14 -17.30 39.76
N ASP A 109 22.52 -16.06 40.07
CA ASP A 109 23.30 -15.74 41.28
C ASP A 109 22.50 -16.05 42.56
N ILE A 110 21.21 -15.74 42.60
CA ILE A 110 20.32 -16.08 43.72
C ILE A 110 20.18 -17.61 43.87
N GLN A 111 19.98 -18.33 42.76
CA GLN A 111 19.91 -19.80 42.78
C GLN A 111 21.22 -20.44 43.26
N ALA A 112 22.37 -19.83 42.95
CA ALA A 112 23.67 -20.28 43.42
C ALA A 112 23.85 -20.08 44.94
N ILE A 113 23.17 -19.10 45.54
CA ILE A 113 23.16 -18.85 46.99
C ILE A 113 22.18 -19.79 47.72
N GLY A 114 21.12 -20.27 47.06
CA GLY A 114 20.28 -21.32 47.66
C GLY A 114 19.00 -21.61 46.88
N SER A 115 19.00 -22.70 46.11
CA SER A 115 17.78 -23.36 45.63
C SER A 115 17.51 -24.70 46.33
N ASN A 116 18.49 -25.27 47.06
CA ASN A 116 18.40 -26.59 47.72
C ASN A 116 19.41 -26.75 48.88
N THR A 117 19.67 -25.71 49.67
CA THR A 117 20.52 -25.85 50.86
C THR A 117 19.65 -26.27 52.05
N ILE A 118 19.74 -27.54 52.43
CA ILE A 118 19.15 -28.06 53.68
C ILE A 118 20.18 -27.82 54.79
N ASP A 119 19.90 -26.86 55.67
CA ASP A 119 20.74 -26.62 56.85
C ASP A 119 20.52 -27.74 57.86
N ILE A 120 21.45 -28.71 57.91
CA ILE A 120 21.44 -29.80 58.89
C ILE A 120 22.11 -29.30 60.16
N TYR A 121 21.32 -29.06 61.20
CA TYR A 121 21.82 -28.78 62.54
C TYR A 121 22.03 -30.11 63.30
N PRO A 122 23.27 -30.44 63.72
CA PRO A 122 23.50 -31.62 64.56
C PRO A 122 22.90 -31.37 65.95
N GLY A 123 21.94 -32.20 66.35
CA GLY A 123 21.40 -32.21 67.71
C GLY A 123 22.47 -32.68 68.69
N SER A 124 22.88 -31.83 69.62
CA SER A 124 23.81 -32.21 70.69
C SER A 124 23.15 -33.25 71.59
N SER A 125 23.74 -34.44 71.66
CA SER A 125 23.49 -35.43 72.72
C SER A 125 24.12 -35.02 74.03
#